data_AF-A0A7K1A598-F1
#
_entry.id   AF-A0A7K1A598-F1
#
_cell.length_a   1.000
_cell.length_b   1.000
_cell.length_c   1.000
_cell.angle_alpha   90.00
_cell.angle_beta   90.00
_cell.angle_gamma   90.00
#
_symmetry.space_group_name_H-M   'P 1'
#
loop_
_entity.id
_entity.type
_entity.pdbx_description
1 polymer ?
#
loop_
_entity_poly.entity_id
_entity_poly.type
_entity_poly.pdbx_seq_one_letter_code
_entity_poly.pdbx_strand_id
1 'polypeptide(L)'
;MSENIATAVLIAQVVGSVGMFGVIWTIQLVHYPLMRSIPDDAFVAYEQQHTRLISFVVGPLMAVEGLCVLAVFFARPDGVPFWATLLGGILEAIAIGVTAFVSAPTHGRLEAGANRDLLDRLIATNWFRTAAWTGRAAIAVFMLVAFLNA
;
A
#
# COMPACT_ATOMS: atom_id res chain seq x y z
N MET A 1 -22.03 10.58 -8.77
CA MET A 1 -21.60 9.42 -9.60
C MET A 1 -22.83 8.52 -9.79
N SER A 2 -23.04 7.88 -10.93
CA SER A 2 -24.16 6.93 -11.07
C SER A 2 -23.91 5.69 -10.20
N GLU A 3 -24.97 4.99 -9.81
CA GLU A 3 -24.90 3.83 -8.91
C GLU A 3 -23.96 2.73 -9.45
N ASN A 4 -24.10 2.37 -10.73
CA ASN A 4 -23.22 1.37 -11.37
C ASN A 4 -21.73 1.76 -11.33
N ILE A 5 -21.43 3.05 -11.55
CA ILE A 5 -20.03 3.54 -11.51
C ILE A 5 -19.55 3.54 -10.06
N ALA A 6 -20.40 3.93 -9.09
CA ALA A 6 -20.07 3.91 -7.67
C ALA A 6 -19.72 2.50 -7.18
N THR A 7 -20.54 1.51 -7.54
CA THR A 7 -20.28 0.09 -7.26
C THR A 7 -18.94 -0.35 -7.85
N ALA A 8 -18.68 -0.06 -9.12
CA ALA A 8 -17.43 -0.44 -9.77
C ALA A 8 -16.19 0.18 -9.09
N VAL A 9 -16.26 1.47 -8.76
CA VAL A 9 -15.18 2.19 -8.07
C VAL A 9 -14.93 1.62 -6.67
N LEU A 10 -15.97 1.39 -5.88
CA LEU A 10 -15.82 0.85 -4.53
C LEU A 10 -15.30 -0.60 -4.53
N ILE A 11 -15.72 -1.43 -5.49
CA ILE A 11 -15.16 -2.78 -5.67
C ILE A 11 -13.67 -2.70 -6.05
N ALA A 12 -13.31 -1.86 -7.02
CA ALA A 12 -11.92 -1.68 -7.43
C ALA A 12 -11.05 -1.17 -6.27
N GLN A 13 -11.58 -0.26 -5.45
CA GLN A 13 -10.93 0.23 -4.24
C GLN A 13 -10.72 -0.88 -3.20
N VAL A 14 -11.71 -1.74 -2.97
CA VAL A 14 -11.54 -2.89 -2.07
C VAL A 14 -10.47 -3.84 -2.60
N VAL A 15 -10.46 -4.13 -3.91
CA VAL A 15 -9.43 -4.98 -4.53
C VAL A 15 -8.04 -4.39 -4.36
N GLY A 16 -7.86 -3.09 -4.62
CA GLY A 16 -6.59 -2.38 -4.43
C GLY A 16 -6.13 -2.41 -2.98
N SER A 17 -6.98 -1.96 -2.06
CA SER A 17 -6.69 -1.88 -0.62
C SER A 17 -6.41 -3.24 0.02
N VAL A 18 -7.24 -4.25 -0.25
CA VAL A 18 -7.05 -5.61 0.30
C VAL A 18 -5.86 -6.31 -0.33
N GLY A 19 -5.63 -6.09 -1.63
CA GLY A 19 -4.41 -6.55 -2.30
C GLY A 19 -3.16 -5.99 -1.64
N MET A 20 -3.12 -4.67 -1.41
CA MET A 20 -2.00 -4.02 -0.72
C MET A 20 -1.85 -4.46 0.74
N PHE A 21 -2.96 -4.71 1.45
CA PHE A 21 -2.93 -5.33 2.77
C PHE A 21 -2.22 -6.70 2.73
N GLY A 22 -2.59 -7.58 1.80
CA GLY A 22 -1.93 -8.89 1.66
C GLY A 22 -0.44 -8.76 1.32
N VAL A 23 -0.09 -7.88 0.39
CA VAL A 23 1.30 -7.62 -0.01
C VAL A 23 2.11 -7.08 1.17
N ILE A 24 1.62 -6.04 1.87
CA ILE A 24 2.43 -5.38 2.90
C ILE A 24 2.71 -6.30 4.10
N TRP A 25 1.76 -7.15 4.48
CA TRP A 25 1.96 -8.13 5.55
C TRP A 25 2.93 -9.23 5.13
N THR A 26 2.85 -9.69 3.87
CA THR A 26 3.83 -10.65 3.31
C THR A 26 5.23 -10.03 3.30
N ILE A 27 5.34 -8.76 2.93
CA ILE A 27 6.61 -8.02 2.95
C ILE A 27 7.15 -7.90 4.38
N GLN A 28 6.31 -7.45 5.32
CA GLN A 28 6.71 -7.17 6.69
C GLN A 28 7.13 -8.42 7.48
N LEU A 29 6.35 -9.50 7.38
CA LEU A 29 6.55 -10.69 8.21
C LEU A 29 7.45 -11.74 7.56
N VAL A 30 7.49 -11.80 6.23
CA VAL A 30 8.19 -12.87 5.50
C VAL A 30 9.37 -12.32 4.72
N HIS A 31 9.14 -11.48 3.72
CA HIS A 31 10.22 -11.08 2.81
C HIS A 31 11.33 -10.29 3.50
N TYR A 32 11.01 -9.21 4.21
CA TYR A 32 12.07 -8.39 4.81
C TYR A 32 12.86 -9.14 5.90
N PRO A 33 12.26 -9.98 6.77
CA PRO A 33 13.04 -10.82 7.67
C PRO A 33 13.97 -11.79 6.92
N LEU A 34 13.51 -12.42 5.83
CA LEU A 34 14.32 -13.32 5.02
C LEU A 34 15.46 -12.61 4.28
N MET A 35 15.32 -11.31 3.98
CA MET A 35 16.42 -10.52 3.39
C MET A 35 17.67 -10.49 4.29
N ARG A 36 17.52 -10.63 5.61
CA ARG A 36 18.67 -10.69 6.54
C ARG A 36 19.54 -11.92 6.35
N SER A 37 19.00 -12.96 5.73
CA SER A 37 19.68 -14.22 5.44
C SER A 37 20.43 -14.22 4.12
N ILE A 38 20.31 -13.15 3.32
CA ILE A 38 21.03 -13.02 2.05
C ILE A 38 22.48 -12.62 2.36
N PRO A 39 23.48 -13.35 1.83
CA PRO A 39 24.90 -12.98 1.94
C PRO A 39 25.19 -11.61 1.32
N ASP A 40 26.12 -10.86 1.91
CA ASP A 40 26.42 -9.48 1.51
C ASP A 40 26.91 -9.38 0.04
N ASP A 41 27.59 -10.40 -0.48
CA ASP A 41 28.07 -10.50 -1.87
C ASP A 41 26.95 -10.76 -2.89
N ALA A 42 25.81 -11.32 -2.45
CA ALA A 42 24.63 -11.57 -3.27
C ALA A 42 23.52 -10.52 -3.08
N PHE A 43 23.59 -9.73 -2.00
CA PHE A 43 22.50 -8.84 -1.57
C PHE A 43 22.11 -7.79 -2.61
N VAL A 44 23.08 -7.12 -3.24
CA VAL A 44 22.80 -6.07 -4.22
C VAL A 44 22.03 -6.61 -5.43
N ALA A 45 22.45 -7.78 -5.95
CA ALA A 45 21.78 -8.42 -7.07
C ALA A 45 20.35 -8.86 -6.69
N TYR A 46 20.17 -9.41 -5.49
CA TYR A 46 18.86 -9.74 -4.94
C TYR A 46 17.97 -8.49 -4.84
N GLU A 47 18.50 -7.40 -4.29
CA GLU A 47 17.71 -6.19 -4.00
C GLU A 47 17.22 -5.52 -5.29
N GLN A 48 18.09 -5.36 -6.29
CA GLN A 48 17.72 -4.82 -7.60
C GLN A 48 16.65 -5.69 -8.30
N GLN A 49 16.71 -7.01 -8.12
CA GLN A 49 15.69 -7.90 -8.64
C GLN A 49 14.39 -7.77 -7.85
N HIS A 50 14.46 -7.70 -6.52
CA HIS A 50 13.32 -7.53 -5.63
C HIS A 50 12.55 -6.25 -5.97
N THR A 51 13.22 -5.10 -6.00
CA THR A 51 12.61 -3.77 -6.27
C THR A 51 11.95 -3.73 -7.65
N ARG A 52 12.59 -4.30 -8.68
CA ARG A 52 12.01 -4.41 -10.02
C ARG A 52 10.77 -5.29 -10.04
N LEU A 53 10.82 -6.48 -9.44
CA LEU A 53 9.72 -7.45 -9.50
C LEU A 53 8.53 -7.01 -8.65
N ILE A 54 8.77 -6.49 -7.44
CA ILE A 54 7.69 -6.06 -6.55
C ILE A 54 6.92 -4.86 -7.12
N SER A 55 7.57 -4.03 -7.94
CA SER A 55 6.92 -2.89 -8.62
C SER A 55 5.80 -3.32 -9.57
N PHE A 56 5.89 -4.50 -10.20
CA PHE A 56 4.80 -5.04 -11.04
C PHE A 56 3.59 -5.50 -10.23
N VAL A 57 3.76 -5.77 -8.94
CA VAL A 57 2.67 -6.17 -8.04
C VAL A 57 2.07 -4.94 -7.37
N VAL A 58 2.92 -4.13 -6.74
CA VAL A 58 2.52 -2.97 -5.94
C VAL A 58 2.03 -1.82 -6.83
N GLY A 59 2.69 -1.55 -7.95
CA GLY A 59 2.39 -0.43 -8.83
C GLY A 59 0.94 -0.40 -9.33
N PRO A 60 0.43 -1.50 -9.93
CA PRO A 60 -0.97 -1.56 -10.36
C PRO A 60 -1.98 -1.40 -9.22
N LEU A 61 -1.73 -2.05 -8.08
CA LEU A 61 -2.63 -1.97 -6.92
C LEU A 61 -2.69 -0.55 -6.35
N MET A 62 -1.54 0.11 -6.19
CA MET A 62 -1.46 1.49 -5.73
C MET A 62 -2.07 2.48 -6.74
N ALA A 63 -1.91 2.23 -8.05
CA ALA A 63 -2.52 3.07 -9.07
C ALA A 63 -4.05 2.98 -9.05
N VAL A 64 -4.61 1.76 -8.99
CA VAL A 64 -6.05 1.54 -8.85
C VAL A 64 -6.57 2.22 -7.58
N GLU A 65 -5.87 2.01 -6.46
CA GLU A 65 -6.26 2.59 -5.18
C GLU A 65 -6.27 4.13 -5.22
N GLY A 66 -5.17 4.75 -5.67
CA GLY A 66 -5.06 6.20 -5.74
C GLY A 66 -6.13 6.83 -6.64
N LEU A 67 -6.42 6.21 -7.80
CA LEU A 67 -7.51 6.65 -8.67
C LEU A 67 -8.88 6.54 -8.00
N CYS A 68 -9.15 5.45 -7.29
CA CYS A 68 -10.41 5.25 -6.58
C CYS A 68 -10.57 6.22 -5.41
N VAL A 69 -9.51 6.48 -4.64
CA VAL A 69 -9.51 7.47 -3.55
C VAL A 69 -9.86 8.85 -4.08
N LEU A 70 -9.22 9.29 -5.18
CA LEU A 70 -9.53 10.57 -5.81
C LEU A 70 -10.98 10.61 -6.34
N ALA A 71 -11.43 9.55 -7.01
CA ALA A 71 -12.79 9.47 -7.54
C ALA A 71 -13.84 9.57 -6.42
N VAL A 72 -13.67 8.83 -5.32
CA VAL A 72 -14.60 8.87 -4.19
C VAL A 72 -14.50 10.18 -3.41
N PHE A 73 -13.33 10.83 -3.36
CA PHE A 73 -13.18 12.12 -2.68
C PHE A 73 -13.93 13.24 -3.43
N PHE A 74 -13.80 13.32 -4.76
CA PHE A 74 -14.44 14.37 -5.56
C PHE A 74 -15.88 14.06 -5.96
N ALA A 75 -16.26 12.79 -6.02
CA ALA A 75 -17.59 12.34 -6.43
C ALA A 75 -18.15 11.27 -5.48
N ARG A 76 -18.12 11.58 -4.17
CA ARG A 76 -18.59 10.68 -3.08
C ARG A 76 -19.97 10.09 -3.39
N PRO A 77 -20.13 8.75 -3.40
CA PRO A 77 -21.44 8.11 -3.51
C PRO A 77 -22.35 8.49 -2.33
N ASP A 78 -23.64 8.56 -2.60
CA ASP A 78 -24.65 8.60 -1.53
C ASP A 78 -24.53 7.34 -0.67
N GLY A 79 -24.75 7.45 0.64
CA GLY A 79 -24.54 6.34 1.59
C GLY A 79 -23.12 6.19 2.15
N VAL A 80 -22.07 6.63 1.44
CA VAL A 80 -20.69 6.62 1.96
C VAL A 80 -20.47 7.85 2.84
N PRO A 81 -20.23 7.73 4.15
CA PRO A 81 -20.09 8.91 5.02
C PRO A 81 -18.77 9.65 4.77
N PHE A 82 -18.80 10.98 4.85
CA PHE A 82 -17.62 11.82 4.57
C PHE A 82 -16.41 11.51 5.48
N TRP A 83 -16.64 11.18 6.75
CA TRP A 83 -15.55 10.83 7.67
C TRP A 83 -14.77 9.60 7.19
N ALA A 84 -15.44 8.63 6.56
CA ALA A 84 -14.80 7.42 6.05
C ALA A 84 -13.93 7.74 4.83
N THR A 85 -14.43 8.59 3.92
CA THR A 85 -13.66 9.10 2.78
C THR A 85 -12.41 9.86 3.26
N LEU A 86 -12.55 10.73 4.26
CA LEU A 86 -11.42 11.51 4.81
C LEU A 86 -10.39 10.61 5.51
N LEU A 87 -10.84 9.68 6.36
CA LEU A 87 -9.96 8.72 7.04
C LEU A 87 -9.24 7.83 6.04
N GLY A 88 -9.94 7.32 5.02
CA GLY A 88 -9.34 6.55 3.93
C GLY A 88 -8.25 7.33 3.19
N GLY A 89 -8.51 8.60 2.86
CA GLY A 89 -7.52 9.47 2.24
C GLY A 89 -6.29 9.74 3.12
N ILE A 90 -6.46 9.92 4.42
CA ILE A 90 -5.34 10.09 5.38
C ILE A 90 -4.49 8.81 5.45
N LEU A 91 -5.12 7.65 5.55
CA LEU A 91 -4.43 6.36 5.59
C LEU A 91 -3.64 6.11 4.30
N GLU A 92 -4.24 6.40 3.15
CA GLU A 92 -3.57 6.34 1.85
C GLU A 92 -2.38 7.30 1.77
N ALA A 93 -2.54 8.54 2.24
CA ALA A 93 -1.48 9.54 2.26
C ALA A 93 -0.30 9.11 3.15
N ILE A 94 -0.57 8.47 4.30
CA ILE A 94 0.49 7.89 5.15
C ILE A 94 1.20 6.77 4.40
N ALA A 95 0.46 5.84 3.80
CA ALA A 95 1.03 4.69 3.09
C ALA A 95 1.89 5.13 1.90
N ILE A 96 1.40 6.03 1.06
CA ILE A 96 2.14 6.60 -0.08
C ILE A 96 3.30 7.45 0.41
N GLY A 97 3.09 8.29 1.42
CA GLY A 97 4.13 9.17 1.97
C GLY A 97 5.33 8.39 2.50
N VAL A 98 5.10 7.35 3.30
CA VAL A 98 6.20 6.48 3.78
C VAL A 98 6.84 5.74 2.60
N THR A 99 6.05 5.29 1.62
CA THR A 99 6.61 4.64 0.41
C THR A 99 7.55 5.58 -0.35
N ALA A 100 7.12 6.80 -0.65
CA ALA A 100 7.85 7.74 -1.50
C ALA A 100 9.04 8.38 -0.80
N PHE A 101 8.91 8.75 0.47
CA PHE A 101 9.93 9.53 1.18
C PHE A 101 10.85 8.68 2.08
N VAL A 102 10.47 7.43 2.39
CA VAL A 102 11.26 6.56 3.27
C VAL A 102 11.65 5.25 2.58
N SER A 103 10.68 4.45 2.13
CA SER A 103 10.95 3.12 1.60
C SER A 103 11.70 3.16 0.27
N ALA A 104 11.24 3.93 -0.72
CA ALA A 104 11.89 4.00 -2.04
C ALA A 104 13.33 4.55 -1.96
N PRO A 105 13.63 5.64 -1.22
CA PRO A 105 15.01 6.08 -1.04
C PRO A 105 15.88 5.07 -0.29
N THR A 106 15.30 4.31 0.66
CA THR A 106 16.05 3.28 1.39
C THR A 106 16.39 2.09 0.49
N HIS A 107 15.43 1.62 -0.31
CA HIS A 107 15.67 0.61 -1.35
C HIS A 107 16.74 1.07 -2.34
N GLY A 108 16.69 2.31 -2.85
CA GLY A 108 17.71 2.83 -3.77
C GLY A 108 19.13 2.88 -3.17
N ARG A 109 19.26 3.02 -1.84
CA ARG A 109 20.56 2.92 -1.15
C ARG A 109 21.01 1.47 -0.98
N LEU A 110 20.08 0.57 -0.70
CA LEU A 110 20.33 -0.88 -0.58
C LEU A 110 20.72 -1.51 -1.93
N GLU A 111 20.20 -0.98 -3.04
CA GLU A 111 20.60 -1.35 -4.41
C GLU A 111 22.05 -0.95 -4.75
N ALA A 112 22.67 -0.05 -3.98
CA ALA A 112 24.05 0.39 -4.17
C ALA A 112 25.05 -0.33 -3.25
N GLY A 113 24.57 -1.04 -2.23
CA GLY A 113 25.42 -1.77 -1.29
C GLY A 113 24.66 -2.41 -0.13
N ALA A 114 25.12 -3.59 0.29
CA ALA A 114 24.59 -4.27 1.47
C ALA A 114 24.80 -3.40 2.72
N ASN A 115 23.72 -3.14 3.45
CA ASN A 115 23.78 -2.36 4.68
C ASN A 115 22.68 -2.82 5.65
N ARG A 116 23.07 -3.51 6.73
CA ARG A 116 22.14 -4.09 7.70
C ARG A 116 21.36 -3.03 8.47
N ASP A 117 21.98 -1.89 8.82
CA ASP A 117 21.31 -0.80 9.53
C ASP A 117 20.21 -0.16 8.66
N LEU A 118 20.44 -0.02 7.35
CA LEU A 118 19.43 0.45 6.40
C LEU A 118 18.30 -0.56 6.23
N LEU A 119 18.60 -1.86 6.18
CA LEU A 119 17.58 -2.90 6.13
C LEU A 119 16.72 -2.91 7.41
N ASP A 120 17.34 -2.80 8.58
CA ASP A 120 16.60 -2.75 9.85
C ASP A 120 15.74 -1.48 9.95
N ARG A 121 16.25 -0.34 9.46
CA ARG A 121 15.44 0.90 9.33
C ARG A 121 14.27 0.71 8.37
N LEU A 122 14.47 0.05 7.22
CA LEU A 122 13.40 -0.25 6.27
C LEU A 122 12.30 -1.09 6.94
N ILE A 123 12.68 -2.13 7.66
CA ILE A 123 11.76 -3.03 8.39
C ILE A 123 10.99 -2.28 9.46
N ALA A 124 11.67 -1.46 10.26
CA ALA A 124 11.05 -0.69 11.33
C ALA A 124 10.05 0.33 10.78
N THR A 125 10.43 1.05 9.72
CA THR A 125 9.57 2.08 9.13
C THR A 125 8.43 1.51 8.28
N ASN A 126 8.54 0.27 7.79
CA ASN A 126 7.45 -0.38 7.05
C ASN A 126 6.24 -0.75 7.93
N TRP A 127 6.38 -0.77 9.26
CA TRP A 127 5.23 -0.90 10.15
C TRP A 127 4.22 0.23 10.01
N PHE A 128 4.65 1.46 9.68
CA PHE A 128 3.72 2.57 9.40
C PHE A 128 2.85 2.26 8.18
N ARG A 129 3.44 1.72 7.10
CA ARG A 129 2.72 1.28 5.91
C ARG A 129 1.81 0.09 6.21
N THR A 130 2.28 -0.84 7.03
CA THR A 130 1.50 -2.04 7.43
C THR A 130 0.24 -1.63 8.18
N ALA A 131 0.36 -0.73 9.15
CA ALA A 131 -0.80 -0.20 9.87
C ALA A 131 -1.73 0.61 8.95
N ALA A 132 -1.17 1.47 8.11
CA ALA A 132 -1.94 2.31 7.18
C ALA A 132 -2.74 1.46 6.17
N TRP A 133 -2.12 0.51 5.50
CA TRP A 133 -2.79 -0.40 4.55
C TRP A 133 -3.82 -1.33 5.23
N THR A 134 -3.58 -1.71 6.48
CA THR A 134 -4.58 -2.48 7.26
C THR A 134 -5.82 -1.64 7.54
N GLY A 135 -5.64 -0.42 8.06
CA GLY A 135 -6.76 0.52 8.25
C GLY A 135 -7.44 0.85 6.92
N ARG A 136 -6.66 0.98 5.84
CA ARG A 136 -7.15 1.31 4.50
C ARG A 136 -8.04 0.20 3.94
N ALA A 137 -7.64 -1.06 4.08
CA ALA A 137 -8.48 -2.21 3.71
C ALA A 137 -9.79 -2.24 4.52
N ALA A 138 -9.71 -2.03 5.84
CA ALA A 138 -10.89 -1.99 6.69
C ALA A 138 -11.87 -0.88 6.28
N ILE A 139 -11.38 0.34 6.03
CA ILE A 139 -12.25 1.46 5.66
C ILE A 139 -12.79 1.33 4.24
N ALA A 140 -12.05 0.73 3.28
CA ALA A 140 -12.57 0.42 1.95
C ALA A 140 -13.76 -0.54 2.02
N VAL A 141 -13.63 -1.63 2.79
CA VAL A 141 -14.71 -2.60 3.00
C VAL A 141 -15.90 -1.94 3.69
N PHE A 142 -15.66 -1.13 4.73
CA PHE A 142 -16.71 -0.37 5.39
C PHE A 142 -17.45 0.56 4.41
N MET A 143 -16.75 1.30 3.56
CA MET A 143 -17.37 2.20 2.58
C MET A 143 -18.24 1.43 1.58
N LEU A 144 -17.77 0.27 1.10
CA LEU A 144 -18.57 -0.59 0.22
C LEU A 144 -19.83 -1.09 0.93
N VAL A 145 -19.71 -1.57 2.17
CA VAL A 145 -20.87 -2.05 2.95
C VAL A 145 -21.84 -0.92 3.26
N ALA A 146 -21.35 0.27 3.62
CA ALA A 146 -22.21 1.43 3.88
C ALA A 146 -22.98 1.85 2.62
N PHE A 147 -22.34 1.85 1.46
CA PHE A 147 -22.97 2.14 0.18
C PHE A 147 -24.06 1.12 -0.19
N LEU A 148 -23.81 -0.17 -0.01
CA LEU A 148 -24.77 -1.24 -0.36
C LEU A 148 -26.00 -1.30 0.58
N ASN A 149 -25.94 -0.65 1.74
CA ASN A 149 -27.02 -0.62 2.72
C ASN A 149 -27.75 0.72 2.78
N ALA A 150 -27.40 1.67 1.91
CA ALA A 150 -28.01 3.00 1.82
C ALA A 150 -29.23 2.99 0.88
#